data_AF-B9DJZ1-F1
#
_entry.id   AF-B9DJZ1-F1
#
_cell.length_a   1.000
_cell.length_b   1.000
_cell.length_c   1.000
_cell.angle_alpha   90.00
_cell.angle_beta   90.00
_cell.angle_gamma   90.00
#
_symmetry.space_group_name_H-M   'P 1'
#
loop_
_entity.id
_entity.type
_entity.pdbx_description
1 polymer ?
#
loop_
_entity_poly.entity_id
_entity_poly.type
_entity_poly.pdbx_seq_one_letter_code
_entity_poly.pdbx_strand_id
1 'polypeptide(L)'
;MKKHQFISLVLGFIVILAGCGKINEQDKENQSSKKTETHQKTTSNKEIDSEKQTTKVSEEENQKKDNIEDKKRKEEIQNNTPLSDQEIKKEVAMMLLNPQLKKQFINGQQLIDGKYPGTWGVEQGKPYEVILEANEYRLSDSRPLPPIYGGPEGMRYFEASPPSGSFATIVGVSREYVCIIGTQSAVVNYEEEINSSLSQQFRVQDLKQNITNQSEINQVMNKITLGNNEVLKPKRIDE
;
A
#
# COMPACT_ATOMS: atom_id res chain seq x y z
N MET A 1 -38.55 -34.60 -35.60
CA MET A 1 -37.50 -35.62 -35.40
C MET A 1 -36.17 -34.88 -35.32
N LYS A 2 -35.27 -34.93 -34.34
CA LYS A 2 -35.14 -35.60 -33.03
C LYS A 2 -34.46 -34.55 -32.12
N LYS A 3 -34.94 -34.37 -30.88
CA LYS A 3 -34.29 -33.55 -29.87
C LYS A 3 -33.31 -34.44 -29.11
N HIS A 4 -32.02 -34.17 -29.17
CA HIS A 4 -31.03 -34.83 -28.31
C HIS A 4 -30.84 -33.97 -27.06
N GLN A 5 -31.42 -34.44 -25.95
CA GLN A 5 -31.10 -33.95 -24.63
C GLN A 5 -29.84 -34.65 -24.14
N PHE A 6 -28.79 -33.89 -23.85
CA PHE A 6 -27.63 -34.39 -23.12
C PHE A 6 -27.85 -34.12 -21.63
N ILE A 7 -28.06 -35.21 -20.89
CA ILE A 7 -28.17 -35.26 -19.44
C ILE A 7 -26.81 -35.68 -18.88
N SER A 8 -26.35 -34.92 -17.86
CA SER A 8 -25.39 -35.22 -16.79
C SER A 8 -24.06 -35.92 -17.10
N LEU A 9 -22.97 -35.30 -16.65
CA LEU A 9 -22.24 -35.84 -15.49
C LEU A 9 -21.39 -34.76 -14.81
N VAL A 10 -21.84 -34.29 -13.65
CA VAL A 10 -21.02 -33.48 -12.73
C VAL A 10 -20.16 -34.47 -11.94
N LEU A 11 -18.87 -34.54 -12.27
CA LEU A 11 -17.88 -35.22 -11.45
C LEU A 11 -17.44 -34.25 -10.34
N GLY A 12 -17.98 -34.46 -9.14
CA GLY A 12 -17.50 -33.79 -7.93
C GLY A 12 -16.19 -34.40 -7.46
N PHE A 13 -15.13 -33.60 -7.41
CA PHE A 13 -13.90 -33.97 -6.72
C PHE A 13 -14.04 -33.63 -5.24
N ILE A 14 -14.20 -34.65 -4.40
CA ILE A 14 -13.99 -34.56 -2.95
C ILE A 14 -12.49 -34.63 -2.71
N VAL A 15 -11.86 -33.52 -2.33
CA VAL A 15 -10.49 -33.53 -1.81
C VAL A 15 -10.57 -33.79 -0.30
N ILE A 16 -10.12 -34.97 0.12
CA ILE A 16 -9.96 -35.31 1.53
C ILE A 16 -8.67 -34.66 2.03
N LEU A 17 -8.79 -33.70 2.95
CA LEU A 17 -7.68 -33.19 3.76
C LEU A 17 -7.26 -34.28 4.75
N ALA A 18 -6.20 -35.02 4.42
CA ALA A 18 -5.49 -35.82 5.41
C ALA A 18 -4.60 -34.89 6.25
N GLY A 19 -5.01 -34.68 7.49
CA GLY A 19 -4.19 -34.07 8.52
C GLY A 19 -3.03 -34.98 8.92
N CYS A 20 -1.86 -34.38 9.06
CA CYS A 20 -0.77 -34.92 9.87
C CYS A 20 -0.35 -33.83 10.85
N GLY A 21 -1.05 -33.77 11.98
CA GLY A 21 -0.50 -33.18 13.19
C GLY A 21 0.62 -34.08 13.70
N LYS A 22 1.75 -33.47 14.05
CA LYS A 22 2.68 -34.04 15.03
C LYS A 22 2.86 -33.01 16.14
N ILE A 23 2.01 -33.15 17.16
CA ILE A 23 2.29 -32.69 18.51
C ILE A 23 3.26 -33.72 19.08
N ASN A 24 4.49 -33.30 19.35
CA ASN A 24 5.40 -34.03 20.21
C ASN A 24 5.50 -33.24 21.51
N GLU A 25 4.78 -33.71 22.52
CA GLU A 25 4.98 -33.34 23.90
C GLU A 25 5.31 -34.65 24.63
N GLN A 26 6.48 -34.70 25.26
CA GLN A 26 6.78 -35.69 26.29
C GLN A 26 7.76 -35.11 27.30
N ASP A 27 7.18 -34.70 28.43
CA ASP A 27 7.59 -34.86 29.82
C ASP A 27 9.09 -34.80 30.19
N LYS A 28 9.40 -33.90 31.14
CA LYS A 28 9.80 -34.31 32.50
C LYS A 28 9.82 -33.13 33.49
N GLU A 29 9.03 -33.27 34.55
CA GLU A 29 9.18 -32.57 35.83
C GLU A 29 10.56 -32.82 36.46
N ASN A 30 11.12 -31.78 37.08
CA ASN A 30 11.49 -31.84 38.51
C ASN A 30 11.68 -30.44 39.12
N GLN A 31 11.18 -30.31 40.34
CA GLN A 31 11.11 -29.14 41.22
C GLN A 31 12.46 -28.45 41.51
N SER A 32 12.44 -27.14 41.76
CA SER A 32 12.57 -26.58 43.13
C SER A 32 12.80 -25.06 43.13
N SER A 33 11.88 -24.32 43.79
CA SER A 33 12.11 -23.12 44.65
C SER A 33 12.85 -21.90 44.05
N LYS A 34 12.44 -20.62 44.20
CA LYS A 34 11.93 -19.96 45.41
C LYS A 34 11.57 -18.49 45.08
N LYS A 35 10.45 -18.03 45.65
CA LYS A 35 10.09 -16.67 46.12
C LYS A 35 10.10 -15.45 45.19
N THR A 36 8.89 -15.02 44.86
CA THR A 36 8.42 -13.63 44.85
C THR A 36 8.24 -13.14 46.30
N GLU A 37 8.67 -11.92 46.63
CA GLU A 37 8.15 -11.20 47.80
C GLU A 37 8.23 -9.68 47.56
N THR A 38 7.05 -9.08 47.47
CA THR A 38 6.74 -7.66 47.58
C THR A 38 6.89 -7.24 49.05
N HIS A 39 7.45 -6.06 49.32
CA HIS A 39 7.24 -5.39 50.61
C HIS A 39 7.00 -3.88 50.45
N GLN A 40 5.84 -3.46 50.94
CA GLN A 40 5.43 -2.11 51.30
C GLN A 40 5.81 -1.79 52.77
N LYS A 41 5.67 -0.49 53.12
CA LYS A 41 5.70 0.21 54.43
C LYS A 41 7.09 0.70 54.90
N THR A 42 7.31 1.90 55.44
CA THR A 42 6.44 2.97 56.01
C THR A 42 7.29 4.24 56.33
N THR A 43 6.68 5.45 56.28
CA THR A 43 6.72 6.62 57.23
C THR A 43 8.09 7.16 57.73
N SER A 44 8.45 8.45 57.87
CA SER A 44 7.81 9.71 58.32
C SER A 44 8.86 10.85 58.18
N ASN A 45 8.60 12.10 57.76
CA ASN A 45 8.33 13.35 58.54
C ASN A 45 8.52 14.54 57.55
N LYS A 46 7.61 15.54 57.40
CA LYS A 46 7.50 16.86 58.10
C LYS A 46 8.84 17.64 58.13
N GLU A 47 9.02 18.87 57.59
CA GLU A 47 8.34 20.18 57.75
C GLU A 47 8.65 21.12 56.55
N ILE A 48 7.65 21.79 55.95
CA ILE A 48 7.41 23.26 55.87
C ILE A 48 8.38 24.16 56.68
N ASP A 49 9.13 25.06 56.03
CA ASP A 49 8.86 26.52 56.11
C ASP A 49 9.61 27.35 55.05
N SER A 50 9.02 28.52 54.84
CA SER A 50 9.28 29.58 53.88
C SER A 50 10.45 30.47 54.30
N GLU A 51 11.18 31.07 53.34
CA GLU A 51 11.46 32.52 53.38
C GLU A 51 12.08 33.07 52.09
N LYS A 52 11.67 34.31 51.78
CA LYS A 52 12.02 35.12 50.62
C LYS A 52 13.47 35.61 50.68
N GLN A 53 14.13 35.68 49.53
CA GLN A 53 14.99 36.84 49.24
C GLN A 53 15.06 37.16 47.74
N THR A 54 14.66 38.38 47.43
CA THR A 54 14.78 39.06 46.14
C THR A 54 16.20 39.54 45.89
N THR A 55 16.74 39.31 44.70
CA THR A 55 17.68 40.25 44.06
C THR A 55 17.49 40.23 42.54
N LYS A 56 17.33 41.42 41.96
CA LYS A 56 17.20 41.73 40.53
C LYS A 56 18.57 41.64 39.80
N VAL A 57 18.50 41.80 38.47
CA VAL A 57 19.55 41.99 37.41
C VAL A 57 19.76 40.68 36.63
N SER A 58 19.61 40.56 35.32
CA SER A 58 19.45 41.48 34.16
C SER A 58 18.82 40.73 32.97
N GLU A 59 18.34 41.50 31.98
CA GLU A 59 18.04 41.12 30.59
C GLU A 59 19.16 40.21 30.00
N GLU A 60 18.90 39.20 29.17
CA GLU A 60 18.40 39.25 27.79
C GLU A 60 18.23 37.80 27.27
N GLU A 61 17.56 37.62 26.13
CA GLU A 61 17.43 36.37 25.34
C GLU A 61 16.51 35.26 25.87
N ASN A 62 15.27 35.20 25.35
CA ASN A 62 14.65 33.94 24.90
C ASN A 62 13.35 34.20 24.11
N GLN A 63 13.45 34.81 22.93
CA GLN A 63 12.41 34.73 21.90
C GLN A 63 12.88 33.83 20.75
N LYS A 64 12.94 32.52 21.01
CA LYS A 64 13.23 31.52 19.95
C LYS A 64 12.59 30.15 20.19
N LYS A 65 11.60 30.04 21.08
CA LYS A 65 10.88 28.78 21.33
C LYS A 65 9.52 28.68 20.62
N ASP A 66 8.86 29.81 20.31
CA ASP A 66 7.51 29.78 19.72
C ASP A 66 7.48 29.35 18.24
N ASN A 67 8.60 29.44 17.50
CA ASN A 67 8.64 29.07 16.08
C ASN A 67 8.85 27.56 15.81
N ILE A 68 9.26 26.76 16.80
CA ILE A 68 9.51 25.33 16.59
C ILE A 68 8.23 24.52 16.78
N GLU A 69 7.40 24.88 17.77
CA GLU A 69 6.12 24.22 18.01
C GLU A 69 5.12 24.48 16.89
N ASP A 70 5.02 25.71 16.38
CA ASP A 70 4.13 26.03 15.25
C ASP A 70 4.58 25.37 13.95
N LYS A 71 5.89 25.17 13.74
CA LYS A 71 6.41 24.49 12.56
C LYS A 71 6.22 22.97 12.64
N LYS A 72 6.47 22.36 13.81
CA LYS A 72 6.15 20.95 14.07
C LYS A 72 4.66 20.68 13.97
N ARG A 73 3.81 21.54 14.54
CA ARG A 73 2.35 21.41 14.46
C ARG A 73 1.85 21.59 13.02
N LYS A 74 2.41 22.52 12.23
CA LYS A 74 2.08 22.65 10.81
C LYS A 74 2.55 21.45 9.99
N GLU A 75 3.75 20.92 10.25
CA GLU A 75 4.27 19.71 9.60
C GLU A 75 3.44 18.47 9.97
N GLU A 76 3.03 18.28 11.23
CA GLU A 76 2.11 17.22 11.67
C GLU A 76 0.73 17.33 11.02
N ILE A 77 0.12 18.53 11.01
CA ILE A 77 -1.19 18.74 10.38
C ILE A 77 -1.13 18.48 8.87
N GLN A 78 -0.04 18.89 8.22
CA GLN A 78 0.14 18.69 6.79
C GLN A 78 0.37 17.21 6.47
N ASN A 79 1.08 16.47 7.33
CA ASN A 79 1.31 15.03 7.18
C ASN A 79 0.04 14.18 7.34
N ASN A 80 -0.92 14.63 8.15
CA ASN A 80 -2.15 13.87 8.43
C ASN A 80 -3.31 14.21 7.48
N THR A 81 -3.12 15.18 6.58
CA THR A 81 -4.14 15.53 5.58
C THR A 81 -4.00 14.63 4.35
N PRO A 82 -5.08 13.98 3.86
CA PRO A 82 -5.06 13.19 2.63
C PRO A 82 -4.48 13.99 1.46
N LEU A 83 -3.76 13.30 0.57
CA LEU A 83 -3.24 13.90 -0.66
C LEU A 83 -4.40 14.38 -1.54
N SER A 84 -4.21 15.53 -2.18
CA SER A 84 -5.07 15.98 -3.27
C SER A 84 -4.94 15.05 -4.49
N ASP A 85 -5.94 15.06 -5.36
CA ASP A 85 -5.93 14.23 -6.57
C ASP A 85 -4.74 14.54 -7.48
N GLN A 86 -4.32 15.80 -7.56
CA GLN A 86 -3.14 16.20 -8.33
C GLN A 86 -1.84 15.67 -7.71
N GLU A 87 -1.71 15.71 -6.38
CA GLU A 87 -0.58 15.08 -5.69
C GLU A 87 -0.57 13.58 -5.98
N ILE A 88 -1.71 12.89 -5.86
CA ILE A 88 -1.81 11.44 -6.13
C ILE A 88 -1.35 11.10 -7.55
N LYS A 89 -1.87 11.80 -8.58
CA LYS A 89 -1.44 11.56 -9.97
C LYS A 89 0.06 11.74 -10.13
N LYS A 90 0.64 12.76 -9.48
CA LYS A 90 2.07 13.03 -9.56
C LYS A 90 2.89 11.92 -8.91
N GLU A 91 2.53 11.48 -7.70
CA GLU A 91 3.25 10.41 -7.00
C GLU A 91 3.15 9.08 -7.77
N VAL A 92 1.98 8.75 -8.32
CA VAL A 92 1.79 7.56 -9.17
C VAL A 92 2.59 7.68 -10.46
N ALA A 93 2.58 8.84 -11.14
CA ALA A 93 3.37 9.04 -12.36
C ALA A 93 4.87 8.82 -12.12
N MET A 94 5.40 9.31 -11.00
CA MET A 94 6.81 9.07 -10.64
C MET A 94 7.09 7.60 -10.32
N MET A 95 6.18 6.88 -9.66
CA MET A 95 6.29 5.43 -9.47
C MET A 95 6.33 4.70 -10.82
N LEU A 96 5.44 5.04 -11.76
CA LEU A 96 5.37 4.41 -13.08
C LEU A 96 6.61 4.69 -13.95
N LEU A 97 7.24 5.85 -13.77
CA LEU A 97 8.51 6.22 -14.42
C LEU A 97 9.74 5.61 -13.74
N ASN A 98 9.59 4.97 -12.57
CA ASN A 98 10.74 4.42 -11.87
C ASN A 98 11.30 3.20 -12.63
N PRO A 99 12.58 3.20 -13.01
CA PRO A 99 13.18 2.10 -13.77
C PRO A 99 13.25 0.77 -13.00
N GLN A 100 13.08 0.79 -11.69
CA GLN A 100 13.03 -0.40 -10.84
C GLN A 100 11.62 -0.97 -10.68
N LEU A 101 10.60 -0.37 -11.30
CA LEU A 101 9.26 -0.93 -11.31
C LEU A 101 9.27 -2.33 -11.93
N LYS A 102 8.69 -3.31 -11.21
CA LYS A 102 8.58 -4.69 -11.70
C LYS A 102 7.88 -4.74 -13.06
N LYS A 103 8.48 -5.46 -14.02
CA LYS A 103 8.06 -5.54 -15.43
C LYS A 103 6.64 -6.07 -15.67
N GLN A 104 6.04 -6.72 -14.68
CA GLN A 104 4.66 -7.21 -14.71
C GLN A 104 3.61 -6.09 -14.61
N PHE A 105 4.02 -4.87 -14.23
CA PHE A 105 3.16 -3.70 -14.20
C PHE A 105 3.39 -2.82 -15.42
N ILE A 106 2.34 -2.11 -15.84
CA ILE A 106 2.46 -1.08 -16.87
C ILE A 106 3.37 0.03 -16.35
N ASN A 107 4.33 0.47 -17.16
CA ASN A 107 5.24 1.57 -16.82
C ASN A 107 4.89 2.88 -17.55
N GLY A 108 5.55 3.97 -17.15
CA GLY A 108 5.30 5.30 -17.69
C GLY A 108 5.56 5.42 -19.19
N GLN A 109 6.60 4.76 -19.71
CA GLN A 109 6.90 4.78 -21.15
C GLN A 109 5.79 4.12 -21.97
N GLN A 110 5.26 2.99 -21.49
CA GLN A 110 4.14 2.30 -22.14
C GLN A 110 2.87 3.18 -22.17
N LEU A 111 2.61 3.96 -21.12
CA LEU A 111 1.51 4.92 -21.11
C LEU A 111 1.73 6.10 -22.08
N ILE A 112 2.97 6.58 -22.19
CA ILE A 112 3.34 7.62 -23.17
C ILE A 112 3.13 7.11 -24.58
N ASP A 113 3.61 5.89 -24.86
CA ASP A 113 3.48 5.23 -26.16
C ASP A 113 2.02 4.81 -26.47
N GLY A 114 1.15 4.84 -25.47
CA GLY A 114 -0.27 4.46 -25.56
C GLY A 114 -0.48 2.96 -25.72
N LYS A 115 0.51 2.12 -25.40
CA LYS A 115 0.47 0.68 -25.62
C LYS A 115 1.40 -0.11 -24.71
N TYR A 116 1.02 -1.36 -24.44
CA TYR A 116 1.80 -2.28 -23.62
C TYR A 116 1.64 -3.73 -24.11
N PRO A 117 2.64 -4.60 -23.88
CA PRO A 117 2.47 -6.03 -24.12
C PRO A 117 1.52 -6.62 -23.08
N GLY A 118 0.61 -7.48 -23.52
CA GLY A 118 -0.27 -8.24 -22.64
C GLY A 118 -0.59 -9.60 -23.24
N THR A 119 -1.42 -10.38 -22.56
CA THR A 119 -1.86 -11.69 -23.02
C THR A 119 -3.32 -11.65 -23.45
N TRP A 120 -3.67 -12.35 -24.52
CA TRP A 120 -5.05 -12.46 -24.99
C TRP A 120 -5.44 -13.91 -25.21
N GLY A 121 -6.53 -14.34 -24.58
CA GLY A 121 -7.03 -15.71 -24.72
C GLY A 121 -5.97 -16.79 -24.42
N VAL A 122 -6.23 -17.99 -24.94
CA VAL A 122 -5.33 -19.13 -24.84
C VAL A 122 -5.36 -19.85 -26.19
N GLU A 123 -4.19 -20.08 -26.78
CA GLU A 123 -4.01 -20.87 -27.99
C GLU A 123 -3.11 -22.07 -27.68
N GLN A 124 -3.54 -23.27 -28.04
CA GLN A 124 -2.82 -24.52 -27.76
C GLN A 124 -2.41 -24.68 -26.27
N GLY A 125 -3.28 -24.23 -25.36
CA GLY A 125 -3.05 -24.31 -23.91
C GLY A 125 -2.06 -23.26 -23.37
N LYS A 126 -1.60 -22.30 -24.18
CA LYS A 126 -0.73 -21.20 -23.74
C LYS A 126 -1.38 -19.85 -24.01
N PRO A 127 -1.31 -18.88 -23.09
CA PRO A 127 -1.63 -17.49 -23.39
C PRO A 127 -0.72 -17.01 -24.53
N TYR A 128 -1.28 -16.34 -25.53
CA TYR A 128 -0.48 -15.68 -26.56
C TYR A 128 -0.38 -14.18 -26.29
N GLU A 129 0.76 -13.60 -26.67
CA GLU A 129 1.06 -12.19 -26.44
C GLU A 129 0.45 -11.31 -27.54
N VAL A 130 -0.06 -10.15 -27.14
CA VAL A 130 -0.61 -9.12 -28.02
C VAL A 130 -0.15 -7.74 -27.56
N ILE A 131 -0.36 -6.73 -28.41
CA ILE A 131 -0.21 -5.33 -28.02
C ILE A 131 -1.57 -4.76 -27.67
N LEU A 132 -1.69 -4.29 -26.43
CA LEU A 132 -2.90 -3.71 -25.87
C LEU A 132 -2.79 -2.19 -25.80
N GLU A 133 -3.94 -1.53 -25.92
CA GLU A 133 -4.08 -0.08 -25.80
C GLU A 133 -3.96 0.38 -24.34
N ALA A 134 -3.18 1.43 -24.10
CA ALA A 134 -3.05 2.10 -22.80
C ALA A 134 -3.06 3.64 -22.97
N ASN A 135 -4.13 4.14 -23.58
CA ASN A 135 -4.33 5.58 -23.76
C ASN A 135 -4.64 6.33 -22.46
N GLU A 136 -5.09 5.61 -21.44
CA GLU A 136 -5.51 6.11 -20.14
C GLU A 136 -5.12 5.08 -19.06
N TYR A 137 -4.75 5.59 -17.88
CA TYR A 137 -4.51 4.81 -16.67
C TYR A 137 -5.47 5.29 -15.58
N ARG A 138 -6.54 4.53 -15.33
CA ARG A 138 -7.56 4.90 -14.36
C ARG A 138 -7.21 4.38 -12.98
N LEU A 139 -7.34 5.26 -12.00
CA LEU A 139 -7.31 4.95 -10.58
C LEU A 139 -8.73 5.10 -10.03
N SER A 140 -9.41 3.96 -9.88
CA SER A 140 -10.77 3.92 -9.39
C SER A 140 -10.80 4.04 -7.87
N ASP A 141 -11.55 5.03 -7.35
CA ASP A 141 -11.74 5.25 -5.91
C ASP A 141 -12.85 4.36 -5.33
N SER A 142 -13.16 3.24 -6.00
CA SER A 142 -13.93 2.17 -5.41
C SER A 142 -13.12 1.61 -4.24
N ARG A 143 -13.35 2.19 -3.05
CA ARG A 143 -12.77 1.74 -1.79
C ARG A 143 -12.81 0.21 -1.77
N PRO A 144 -11.65 -0.46 -1.64
CA PRO A 144 -11.62 -1.91 -1.60
C PRO A 144 -12.61 -2.42 -0.56
N LEU A 145 -13.39 -3.45 -0.92
CA LEU A 145 -14.31 -4.14 -0.01
C LEU A 145 -13.85 -5.59 0.12
N PRO A 146 -13.40 -6.02 1.32
CA PRO A 146 -13.27 -5.24 2.56
C PRO A 146 -12.17 -4.17 2.48
N PRO A 147 -12.18 -3.15 3.38
CA PRO A 147 -11.11 -2.17 3.46
C PRO A 147 -9.75 -2.83 3.71
N ILE A 148 -8.69 -2.22 3.18
CA ILE A 148 -7.31 -2.62 3.47
C ILE A 148 -6.86 -1.95 4.77
N TYR A 149 -6.39 -2.75 5.73
CA TYR A 149 -5.91 -2.29 7.03
C TYR A 149 -4.38 -2.38 7.13
N GLY A 150 -3.81 -1.69 8.12
CA GLY A 150 -2.36 -1.76 8.42
C GLY A 150 -1.48 -0.95 7.47
N GLY A 151 -2.06 -0.13 6.58
CA GLY A 151 -1.30 0.76 5.71
C GLY A 151 -0.76 2.00 6.43
N PRO A 152 0.21 2.70 5.81
CA PRO A 152 0.67 4.00 6.26
C PRO A 152 -0.48 5.01 6.48
N GLU A 153 -0.27 5.95 7.40
CA GLU A 153 -1.27 6.95 7.73
C GLU A 153 -1.70 7.76 6.49
N GLY A 154 -3.02 7.95 6.35
CA GLY A 154 -3.60 8.68 5.23
C GLY A 154 -3.51 7.97 3.88
N MET A 155 -3.09 6.71 3.82
CA MET A 155 -3.02 5.96 2.56
C MET A 155 -4.42 5.77 1.94
N ARG A 156 -4.55 6.17 0.67
CA ARG A 156 -5.71 5.89 -0.17
C ARG A 156 -5.37 4.74 -1.12
N TYR A 157 -6.33 3.89 -1.41
CA TYR A 157 -6.17 2.74 -2.28
C TYR A 157 -7.11 2.85 -3.49
N PHE A 158 -6.57 2.54 -4.66
CA PHE A 158 -7.28 2.60 -5.92
C PHE A 158 -7.13 1.29 -6.68
N GLU A 159 -8.20 0.84 -7.33
CA GLU A 159 -8.06 -0.19 -8.35
C GLU A 159 -7.58 0.47 -9.66
N ALA A 160 -6.48 -0.03 -10.21
CA ALA A 160 -5.86 0.49 -11.41
C ALA A 160 -6.30 -0.29 -12.65
N SER A 161 -6.61 0.43 -13.73
CA SER A 161 -6.89 -0.15 -15.03
C SER A 161 -6.25 0.67 -16.17
N PRO A 162 -5.90 0.07 -17.32
CA PRO A 162 -6.15 -1.32 -17.70
C PRO A 162 -5.31 -2.32 -16.89
N PRO A 163 -5.74 -3.59 -16.79
CA PRO A 163 -4.99 -4.61 -16.06
C PRO A 163 -3.67 -4.90 -16.78
N SER A 164 -2.59 -5.03 -16.01
CA SER A 164 -1.26 -5.34 -16.55
C SER A 164 -0.98 -6.85 -16.69
N GLY A 165 -1.94 -7.70 -16.30
CA GLY A 165 -1.84 -9.14 -16.35
C GLY A 165 -3.13 -9.83 -15.92
N SER A 166 -3.04 -11.15 -15.63
CA SER A 166 -4.16 -11.95 -15.10
C SER A 166 -4.34 -11.76 -13.59
N PHE A 167 -4.37 -10.51 -13.15
CA PHE A 167 -4.57 -10.10 -11.76
C PHE A 167 -5.18 -8.69 -11.74
N ALA A 168 -5.86 -8.34 -10.66
CA ALA A 168 -6.25 -6.96 -10.38
C ALA A 168 -5.04 -6.19 -9.85
N THR A 169 -4.92 -4.91 -10.19
CA THR A 169 -3.84 -4.05 -9.71
C THR A 169 -4.41 -3.04 -8.73
N ILE A 170 -3.87 -2.99 -7.52
CA ILE A 170 -4.19 -2.00 -6.49
C ILE A 170 -3.01 -1.06 -6.34
N VAL A 171 -3.28 0.24 -6.36
CA VAL A 171 -2.29 1.30 -6.12
C VAL A 171 -2.62 1.99 -4.80
N GLY A 172 -1.70 1.96 -3.84
CA GLY A 172 -1.80 2.65 -2.57
C GLY A 172 -0.94 3.90 -2.56
N VAL A 173 -1.48 5.04 -2.12
CA VAL A 173 -0.77 6.32 -2.13
C VAL A 173 -0.97 7.07 -0.81
N SER A 174 0.14 7.43 -0.18
CA SER A 174 0.22 8.25 1.04
C SER A 174 1.31 9.30 0.87
N ARG A 175 1.51 10.16 1.88
CA ARG A 175 2.64 11.11 1.86
C ARG A 175 4.01 10.45 1.97
N GLU A 176 4.09 9.28 2.59
CA GLU A 176 5.36 8.58 2.81
C GLU A 176 5.67 7.55 1.71
N TYR A 177 4.65 6.80 1.27
CA TYR A 177 4.80 5.70 0.34
C TYR A 177 3.79 5.71 -0.80
N VAL A 178 4.26 5.23 -1.96
CA VAL A 178 3.44 4.73 -3.06
C VAL A 178 3.69 3.23 -3.20
N CYS A 179 2.63 2.43 -3.30
CA CYS A 179 2.74 1.01 -3.59
C CYS A 179 1.87 0.58 -4.77
N ILE A 180 2.25 -0.55 -5.34
CA ILE A 180 1.49 -1.25 -6.38
C ILE A 180 1.45 -2.74 -6.03
N ILE A 181 0.26 -3.32 -6.05
CA ILE A 181 -0.02 -4.70 -5.62
C ILE A 181 -0.82 -5.36 -6.74
N GLY A 182 -0.33 -6.45 -7.30
CA GLY A 182 -1.12 -7.32 -8.14
C GLY A 182 -1.70 -8.46 -7.30
N THR A 183 -2.99 -8.73 -7.44
CA THR A 183 -3.69 -9.74 -6.65
C THR A 183 -4.75 -10.50 -7.45
N GLN A 184 -5.03 -11.74 -7.03
CA GLN A 184 -6.14 -12.54 -7.54
C GLN A 184 -7.27 -12.70 -6.50
N SER A 185 -7.12 -12.09 -5.31
CA SER A 185 -8.06 -12.16 -4.21
C SER A 185 -8.24 -10.78 -3.56
N ALA A 186 -9.21 -10.66 -2.65
CA ALA A 186 -9.36 -9.43 -1.88
C ALA A 186 -8.10 -9.15 -1.04
N VAL A 187 -7.59 -7.92 -1.12
CA VAL A 187 -6.49 -7.39 -0.31
C VAL A 187 -7.11 -6.86 0.99
N VAL A 188 -6.70 -7.37 2.14
CA VAL A 188 -7.26 -6.96 3.45
C VAL A 188 -6.19 -6.45 4.41
N ASN A 189 -4.97 -6.96 4.31
CA ASN A 189 -3.84 -6.59 5.15
C ASN A 189 -2.70 -6.05 4.29
N TYR A 190 -2.37 -4.78 4.46
CA TYR A 190 -1.31 -4.10 3.73
C TYR A 190 0.06 -4.79 3.87
N GLU A 191 0.44 -5.15 5.10
CA GLU A 191 1.76 -5.70 5.41
C GLU A 191 1.96 -7.09 4.80
N GLU A 192 0.90 -7.91 4.78
CA GLU A 192 0.97 -9.22 4.12
C GLU A 192 1.19 -9.07 2.61
N GLU A 193 0.55 -8.07 2.01
CA GLU A 193 0.47 -7.90 0.56
C GLU A 193 1.71 -7.21 0.01
N ILE A 194 2.27 -6.23 0.72
CA ILE A 194 3.49 -5.51 0.30
C ILE A 194 4.74 -6.40 0.36
N ASN A 195 4.68 -7.49 1.11
CA ASN A 195 5.74 -8.50 1.20
C ASN A 195 5.57 -9.64 0.17
N SER A 196 4.52 -9.62 -0.65
CA SER A 196 4.29 -10.61 -1.70
C SER A 196 5.23 -10.43 -2.91
N SER A 197 5.39 -11.49 -3.70
CA SER A 197 6.20 -11.43 -4.93
C SER A 197 5.60 -10.50 -6.00
N LEU A 198 4.30 -10.25 -5.94
CA LEU A 198 3.53 -9.48 -6.92
C LEU A 198 3.19 -8.08 -6.39
N SER A 199 4.00 -7.51 -5.49
CA SER A 199 3.86 -6.12 -5.03
C SER A 199 5.18 -5.37 -5.00
N GLN A 200 5.11 -4.04 -4.90
CA GLN A 200 6.29 -3.19 -4.73
C GLN A 200 5.92 -1.90 -4.00
N GLN A 201 6.81 -1.41 -3.14
CA GLN A 201 6.68 -0.16 -2.41
C GLN A 201 7.83 0.78 -2.77
N PHE A 202 7.53 2.08 -2.82
CA PHE A 202 8.51 3.14 -3.01
C PHE A 202 8.29 4.24 -1.98
N ARG A 203 9.38 4.76 -1.41
CA ARG A 203 9.34 5.99 -0.62
C ARG A 203 9.11 7.17 -1.56
N VAL A 204 8.12 8.00 -1.24
CA VAL A 204 7.80 9.22 -2.01
C VAL A 204 8.99 10.16 -2.11
N GLN A 205 9.78 10.27 -1.04
CA GLN A 205 10.99 11.10 -1.02
C GLN A 205 12.02 10.62 -2.06
N ASP A 206 12.25 9.31 -2.16
CA ASP A 206 13.21 8.72 -3.10
C ASP A 206 12.73 8.90 -4.54
N LEU A 207 11.42 8.77 -4.79
CA LEU A 207 10.83 9.06 -6.11
C LEU A 207 11.08 10.52 -6.51
N LYS A 208 10.85 11.47 -5.61
CA LYS A 208 11.08 12.91 -5.86
C LYS A 208 12.54 13.27 -6.13
N GLN A 209 13.47 12.53 -5.52
CA GLN A 209 14.91 12.73 -5.73
C GLN A 209 15.40 12.12 -7.04
N ASN A 210 14.88 10.95 -7.43
CA ASN A 210 15.40 10.18 -8.56
C ASN A 210 14.64 10.42 -9.87
N ILE A 211 13.36 10.80 -9.80
CA ILE A 211 12.50 11.02 -10.96
C ILE A 211 12.26 12.53 -11.09
N THR A 212 13.12 13.21 -11.85
CA THR A 212 13.17 14.68 -11.87
C THR A 212 12.69 15.31 -13.18
N ASN A 213 12.58 14.53 -14.26
CA ASN A 213 12.13 15.01 -15.58
C ASN A 213 10.64 15.42 -15.55
N GLN A 214 10.38 16.70 -15.31
CA GLN A 214 9.01 17.22 -15.20
C GLN A 214 8.19 17.06 -16.49
N SER A 215 8.83 17.05 -17.66
CA SER A 215 8.12 16.85 -18.93
C SER A 215 7.55 15.44 -19.00
N GLU A 216 8.37 14.42 -18.72
CA GLU A 216 7.91 13.03 -18.68
C GLU A 216 6.89 12.77 -17.57
N ILE A 217 7.13 13.32 -16.37
CA ILE A 217 6.17 13.22 -15.27
C ILE A 217 4.82 13.78 -15.70
N ASN A 218 4.78 14.96 -16.32
CA ASN A 218 3.54 15.57 -16.77
C ASN A 218 2.88 14.77 -17.89
N GLN A 219 3.65 14.19 -18.82
CA GLN A 219 3.11 13.33 -19.87
C GLN A 219 2.42 12.09 -19.29
N VAL A 220 3.05 11.40 -18.35
CA VAL A 220 2.44 10.25 -17.66
C VAL A 220 1.25 10.69 -16.80
N MET A 221 1.40 11.77 -16.04
CA MET A 221 0.35 12.31 -15.17
C MET A 221 -0.92 12.66 -15.95
N ASN A 222 -0.79 13.18 -17.18
CA ASN A 222 -1.91 13.49 -18.07
C ASN A 222 -2.64 12.24 -18.59
N LYS A 223 -1.99 11.07 -18.55
CA LYS A 223 -2.62 9.78 -18.86
C LYS A 223 -3.39 9.22 -17.67
N ILE A 224 -3.17 9.73 -16.45
CA ILE A 224 -3.81 9.22 -15.24
C ILE A 224 -5.14 9.95 -14.99
N THR A 225 -6.20 9.17 -14.82
CA THR A 225 -7.52 9.67 -14.40
C THR A 225 -7.85 9.14 -13.01
N LEU A 226 -8.33 10.00 -12.10
CA LEU A 226 -8.86 9.58 -10.80
C LEU A 226 -10.38 9.61 -10.85
N GLY A 227 -11.00 8.67 -10.16
CA GLY A 227 -12.45 8.50 -10.17
C GLY A 227 -12.92 7.79 -11.44
N ASN A 228 -14.23 7.58 -11.51
CA ASN A 228 -14.90 6.64 -12.43
C ASN A 228 -14.67 5.17 -12.02
N ASN A 229 -15.76 4.45 -11.76
CA ASN A 229 -15.74 3.04 -11.34
C ASN A 229 -15.78 2.07 -12.53
N GLU A 230 -15.69 2.58 -13.75
CA GLU A 230 -15.60 1.77 -14.96
C GLU A 230 -14.17 1.30 -15.19
N VAL A 231 -13.97 0.00 -15.00
CA VAL A 231 -12.74 -0.71 -15.37
C VAL A 231 -12.54 -0.62 -16.88
N LEU A 232 -11.37 -0.12 -17.29
CA LEU A 232 -10.96 -0.16 -18.70
C LEU A 232 -10.76 -1.61 -19.13
N LYS A 233 -11.59 -2.06 -20.08
CA LYS A 233 -11.41 -3.36 -20.71
C LYS A 233 -10.16 -3.32 -21.59
N PRO A 234 -9.28 -4.34 -21.52
CA PRO A 234 -8.20 -4.50 -22.48
C PRO A 234 -8.73 -4.44 -23.91
N LYS A 235 -8.10 -3.61 -24.74
CA LYS A 235 -8.40 -3.48 -26.16
C LYS A 235 -7.14 -3.75 -26.96
N ARG A 236 -7.25 -4.60 -27.96
CA ARG A 236 -6.18 -4.91 -28.91
C ARG A 236 -6.01 -3.78 -29.93
N ILE A 237 -4.77 -3.48 -30.30
CA ILE A 237 -4.47 -2.44 -31.30
C ILE A 237 -4.58 -2.97 -32.74
N ASP A 238 -4.50 -4.28 -32.92
CA ASP A 238 -4.60 -4.97 -34.21
C ASP A 238 -6.04 -5.35 -34.62
N GLU A 239 -7.03 -4.96 -33.82
CA GLU A 239 -8.48 -5.10 -34.09
C GLU A 239 -9.11 -3.76 -34.49
#